data_AF-A0A1E3B9Q4-F1
#
_entry.id   AF-A0A1E3B9Q4-F1
#
_cell.length_a   1.000
_cell.length_b   1.000
_cell.length_c   1.000
_cell.angle_alpha   90.00
_cell.angle_beta   90.00
_cell.angle_gamma   90.00
#
_symmetry.space_group_name_H-M   'P 1'
#
loop_
_entity.id
_entity.type
_entity.pdbx_description
1 polymer ?
#
loop_
_entity_poly.entity_id
_entity_poly.type
_entity_poly.pdbx_seq_one_letter_code
_entity_poly.pdbx_strand_id
1 'polypeptide(L)'
;MSATKLPVGELFSPQGKTVICTGATGGIGQEMCITLAEAGAEIVSIQVPDDPYAPVLSHRLENLGRSLRAFECDLRDASAMRQTFQAIWDAGIVPDVTGTSVVVDGGMLGA
;
A
#
# COMPACT_ATOMS: atom_id res chain seq x y z
N MET A 1 -27.90 27.95 -5.71
CA MET A 1 -27.22 27.22 -4.62
C MET A 1 -25.75 27.11 -5.00
N SER A 2 -24.85 27.76 -4.26
CA SER A 2 -23.42 27.77 -4.56
C SER A 2 -22.83 26.42 -4.14
N ALA A 3 -22.16 25.71 -5.05
CA ALA A 3 -21.39 24.54 -4.68
C ALA A 3 -20.13 25.02 -3.95
N THR A 4 -20.09 24.86 -2.63
CA THR A 4 -18.89 25.14 -1.84
C THR A 4 -17.80 24.19 -2.29
N LYS A 5 -16.75 24.72 -2.93
CA LYS A 5 -15.57 23.95 -3.31
C LYS A 5 -14.85 23.53 -2.04
N LEU A 6 -14.88 22.24 -1.72
CA LEU A 6 -14.11 21.70 -0.60
C LEU A 6 -12.60 21.92 -0.84
N PRO A 7 -11.81 22.15 0.22
CA PRO A 7 -10.35 22.15 0.13
C PRO A 7 -9.87 20.81 -0.45
N VAL A 8 -8.83 20.83 -1.29
CA VAL A 8 -8.34 19.61 -1.98
C VAL A 8 -7.96 18.50 -0.99
N GLY A 9 -7.42 18.84 0.19
CA GLY A 9 -7.08 17.87 1.23
C GLY A 9 -8.30 17.17 1.86
N GLU A 10 -9.49 17.78 1.79
CA GLU A 10 -10.75 17.19 2.26
C GLU A 10 -11.46 16.40 1.16
N LEU A 11 -11.10 16.62 -0.12
CA LEU A 11 -11.62 15.84 -1.24
C LEU A 11 -11.08 14.40 -1.25
N PHE A 12 -9.85 14.19 -0.74
CA PHE A 12 -9.13 12.91 -0.80
C PHE A 12 -8.33 12.63 0.49
N SER A 13 -9.00 12.61 1.64
CA SER A 13 -8.32 12.30 2.91
C SER A 13 -7.98 10.80 3.03
N PRO A 14 -6.71 10.43 3.26
CA PRO A 14 -6.30 9.04 3.54
C PRO A 14 -6.65 8.59 4.96
N GLN A 15 -7.04 9.52 5.84
CA GLN A 15 -7.25 9.27 7.26
C GLN A 15 -8.30 8.18 7.49
N GLY A 16 -7.91 7.12 8.19
CA GLY A 16 -8.78 5.99 8.51
C GLY A 16 -9.09 5.09 7.31
N LYS A 17 -8.42 5.28 6.17
CA LYS A 17 -8.58 4.46 4.97
C LYS A 17 -7.54 3.34 4.93
N THR A 18 -7.93 2.18 4.43
CA THR A 18 -6.99 1.11 4.13
C THR A 18 -6.46 1.24 2.69
N VAL A 19 -5.13 1.22 2.53
CA VAL A 19 -4.45 1.25 1.23
C VAL A 19 -3.67 -0.05 1.03
N ILE A 20 -3.96 -0.76 -0.06
CA ILE A 20 -3.21 -1.94 -0.48
C ILE A 20 -2.17 -1.52 -1.51
N CYS A 21 -0.91 -1.80 -1.25
CA CYS A 21 0.25 -1.39 -2.04
C CYS A 21 0.99 -2.59 -2.59
N THR A 22 1.12 -2.68 -3.91
CA THR A 22 2.12 -3.54 -4.56
C THR A 22 3.44 -2.80 -4.64
N GLY A 23 4.59 -3.45 -4.43
CA GLY A 23 5.89 -2.77 -4.53
C GLY A 23 6.14 -1.72 -3.44
N ALA A 24 5.51 -1.89 -2.27
CA ALA A 24 5.61 -0.99 -1.12
C ALA A 24 7.04 -0.84 -0.58
N THR A 25 7.93 -1.77 -0.90
CA THR A 25 9.32 -1.84 -0.42
C THR A 25 10.32 -1.19 -1.39
N GLY A 26 9.89 -0.86 -2.61
CA GLY A 26 10.72 -0.19 -3.62
C GLY A 26 10.73 1.33 -3.45
N GLY A 27 11.83 1.99 -3.85
CA GLY A 27 12.15 3.40 -3.53
C GLY A 27 10.97 4.39 -3.42
N ILE A 28 10.21 4.60 -4.49
CA ILE A 28 9.06 5.55 -4.47
C ILE A 28 7.86 4.95 -3.72
N GLY A 29 7.63 3.65 -3.84
CA GLY A 29 6.52 2.96 -3.20
C GLY A 29 6.63 3.01 -1.69
N GLN A 30 7.85 2.89 -1.18
CA GLN A 30 8.18 2.99 0.24
C GLN A 30 7.86 4.36 0.80
N GLU A 31 8.38 5.43 0.21
CA GLU A 31 8.08 6.78 0.69
C GLU A 31 6.58 7.08 0.61
N MET A 32 5.91 6.65 -0.46
CA MET A 32 4.47 6.87 -0.58
C MET A 32 3.66 6.12 0.47
N CYS A 33 3.99 4.86 0.77
CA CYS A 33 3.35 4.12 1.86
C CYS A 33 3.52 4.84 3.20
N ILE A 34 4.71 5.39 3.41
CA ILE A 34 5.05 6.07 4.66
C ILE A 34 4.31 7.40 4.77
N THR A 35 4.28 8.21 3.71
CA THR A 35 3.49 9.46 3.67
C THR A 35 1.99 9.19 3.86
N LEU A 36 1.45 8.12 3.25
CA LEU A 36 0.05 7.75 3.45
C LEU A 36 -0.23 7.31 4.89
N ALA A 37 0.69 6.57 5.51
CA ALA A 37 0.59 6.17 6.91
C ALA A 37 0.71 7.37 7.87
N GLU A 38 1.59 8.34 7.58
CA GLU A 38 1.67 9.61 8.29
C GLU A 38 0.34 10.38 8.21
N ALA A 39 -0.28 10.38 7.04
CA ALA A 39 -1.62 10.95 6.81
C ALA A 39 -2.77 10.12 7.40
N GLY A 40 -2.46 9.02 8.10
CA GLY A 40 -3.43 8.24 8.86
C GLY A 40 -4.10 7.11 8.12
N ALA A 41 -3.56 6.68 6.98
CA ALA A 41 -3.97 5.46 6.32
C ALA A 41 -3.39 4.21 7.00
N GLU A 42 -4.11 3.11 6.91
CA GLU A 42 -3.61 1.77 7.24
C GLU A 42 -2.99 1.15 5.99
N ILE A 43 -1.76 0.67 6.10
CA ILE A 43 -1.01 0.15 4.95
C ILE A 43 -1.04 -1.38 4.93
N VAL A 44 -1.38 -1.92 3.77
CA VAL A 44 -1.29 -3.34 3.46
C VAL A 44 -0.31 -3.51 2.30
N SER A 45 0.82 -4.17 2.53
CA SER A 45 1.80 -4.47 1.48
C SER A 45 1.48 -5.82 0.85
N ILE A 46 1.48 -5.87 -0.48
CA ILE A 46 1.69 -7.10 -1.25
C ILE A 46 3.11 -7.03 -1.80
N GLN A 47 3.96 -7.92 -1.29
CA GLN A 47 5.39 -7.95 -1.60
C GLN A 47 5.79 -9.30 -2.19
N VAL A 48 6.98 -9.34 -2.80
CA VAL A 48 7.54 -10.61 -3.26
C VAL A 48 7.93 -11.47 -2.05
N PRO A 49 7.87 -12.81 -2.17
CA PRO A 49 8.39 -13.68 -1.12
C PRO A 49 9.85 -13.36 -0.78
N ASP A 50 10.18 -13.38 0.50
CA ASP A 50 11.54 -13.10 1.01
C ASP A 50 12.11 -11.72 0.60
N ASP A 51 11.25 -10.70 0.42
CA ASP A 51 11.68 -9.34 0.08
C ASP A 51 12.66 -8.77 1.13
N PRO A 52 13.95 -8.55 0.77
CA PRO A 52 14.97 -8.11 1.72
C PRO A 52 14.76 -6.69 2.24
N TYR A 53 13.91 -5.90 1.58
CA TYR A 53 13.62 -4.51 1.96
C TYR A 53 12.34 -4.39 2.81
N ALA A 54 11.54 -5.45 2.93
CA ALA A 54 10.34 -5.45 3.77
C ALA A 54 10.60 -5.05 5.24
N PRO A 55 11.69 -5.50 5.91
CA PRO A 55 11.97 -5.08 7.28
C PRO A 55 12.18 -3.56 7.42
N VAL A 56 12.70 -2.88 6.39
CA VAL A 56 12.94 -1.44 6.42
C VAL A 56 11.61 -0.67 6.42
N LEU A 57 10.66 -1.08 5.57
CA LEU A 57 9.32 -0.49 5.56
C LEU A 57 8.60 -0.73 6.90
N SER A 58 8.63 -1.96 7.43
CA SER A 58 8.02 -2.29 8.72
C SER A 58 8.55 -1.39 9.84
N HIS A 59 9.88 -1.30 9.97
CA HIS A 59 10.52 -0.48 11.00
C HIS A 59 10.18 1.01 10.86
N ARG A 60 10.11 1.54 9.64
CA ARG A 60 9.71 2.95 9.44
C ARG A 60 8.27 3.21 9.83
N LEU A 61 7.35 2.29 9.53
CA LEU A 61 5.95 2.43 9.93
C LEU A 61 5.78 2.25 11.45
N GLU A 62 6.51 1.32 12.07
CA GLU A 62 6.56 1.14 13.52
C GLU A 62 7.03 2.41 14.24
N ASN A 63 8.07 3.09 13.72
CA ASN A 63 8.55 4.37 14.27
C ASN A 63 7.51 5.50 14.17
N LEU A 64 6.55 5.40 13.26
CA LEU A 64 5.41 6.31 13.16
C LEU A 64 4.24 5.90 14.06
N GLY A 65 4.37 4.79 14.81
CA GLY A 65 3.27 4.21 15.60
C GLY A 65 2.18 3.59 14.73
N ARG A 66 2.52 3.16 13.51
CA ARG A 66 1.60 2.57 12.53
C ARG A 66 1.91 1.09 12.35
N SER A 67 0.87 0.29 12.08
CA SER A 67 1.01 -1.13 11.74
C SER A 67 1.09 -1.35 10.23
N LEU A 68 1.92 -2.30 9.83
CA LEU A 68 1.96 -2.84 8.47
C LEU A 68 1.36 -4.24 8.46
N ARG A 69 0.44 -4.52 7.53
CA ARG A 69 0.07 -5.91 7.20
C ARG A 69 0.73 -6.28 5.88
N ALA A 70 1.48 -7.37 5.84
CA ALA A 70 2.16 -7.81 4.64
C ALA A 70 1.61 -9.16 4.16
N PHE A 71 1.46 -9.29 2.85
CA PHE A 71 1.11 -10.52 2.15
C PHE A 71 2.15 -10.78 1.08
N GLU A 72 2.56 -12.03 0.93
CA GLU A 72 3.51 -12.43 -0.10
C GLU A 72 2.77 -12.92 -1.35
N CYS A 73 3.22 -12.46 -2.51
CA CYS A 73 2.67 -12.87 -3.79
C CYS A 73 3.70 -12.67 -4.91
N ASP A 74 3.91 -13.69 -5.74
CA ASP A 74 4.47 -13.47 -7.07
C ASP A 74 3.39 -12.86 -7.97
N LEU A 75 3.49 -11.56 -8.25
CA LEU A 75 2.52 -10.84 -9.07
C LEU A 75 2.49 -11.29 -10.54
N ARG A 76 3.45 -12.13 -10.97
CA ARG A 76 3.43 -12.73 -12.31
C ARG A 76 2.49 -13.93 -12.39
N ASP A 77 2.12 -14.51 -11.27
CA ASP A 77 1.17 -15.62 -11.18
C ASP A 77 -0.23 -15.09 -10.87
N ALA A 78 -1.09 -15.07 -11.89
CA ALA A 78 -2.48 -14.64 -11.76
C ALA A 78 -3.30 -15.50 -10.79
N SER A 79 -2.95 -16.78 -10.59
CA SER A 79 -3.57 -17.63 -9.58
C SER A 79 -3.14 -17.21 -8.18
N ALA A 80 -1.84 -17.00 -7.97
CA ALA A 80 -1.31 -16.50 -6.70
C ALA A 80 -1.94 -15.16 -6.31
N MET A 81 -2.03 -14.22 -7.25
CA MET A 81 -2.69 -12.93 -7.00
C MET A 81 -4.12 -13.09 -6.50
N ARG A 82 -4.94 -13.94 -7.15
CA ARG A 82 -6.33 -14.18 -6.73
C ARG A 82 -6.39 -14.75 -5.32
N GLN A 83 -5.49 -15.67 -4.99
CA GLN A 83 -5.42 -16.28 -3.65
C GLN A 83 -4.99 -15.25 -2.60
N THR A 84 -3.99 -14.42 -2.90
CA THR A 84 -3.55 -13.34 -2.00
C THR A 84 -4.67 -12.34 -1.73
N PHE A 85 -5.38 -11.92 -2.76
CA PHE A 85 -6.55 -11.06 -2.59
C PHE A 85 -7.64 -11.73 -1.75
N GLN A 86 -7.94 -13.01 -2.00
CA GLN A 86 -8.89 -13.76 -1.17
C GLN A 86 -8.45 -13.79 0.31
N ALA A 87 -7.16 -14.04 0.58
CA ALA A 87 -6.62 -14.03 1.94
C ALA A 87 -6.74 -12.65 2.61
N ILE A 88 -6.54 -11.56 1.86
CA ILE A 88 -6.77 -10.19 2.34
C ILE A 88 -8.25 -10.00 2.72
N TRP A 89 -9.18 -10.43 1.88
CA TRP A 89 -10.62 -10.37 2.16
C TRP A 89 -11.02 -11.21 3.38
N ASP A 90 -10.50 -12.44 3.49
CA ASP A 90 -10.78 -13.34 4.61
C ASP A 90 -10.21 -12.81 5.94
N ALA A 91 -9.14 -12.02 5.88
CA ALA A 91 -8.60 -11.29 7.02
C ALA A 91 -9.45 -10.07 7.44
N GLY A 92 -10.59 -9.83 6.78
CA GLY A 92 -11.49 -8.72 7.06
C GLY A 92 -10.98 -7.36 6.54
N ILE A 93 -9.98 -7.37 5.67
CA ILE A 93 -9.40 -6.16 5.11
C ILE A 93 -10.21 -5.78 3.87
N VAL A 94 -11.07 -4.77 4.01
CA VAL A 94 -11.81 -4.19 2.89
C VAL A 94 -11.10 -2.89 2.48
N PRO A 95 -10.52 -2.80 1.29
CA PRO A 95 -9.87 -1.57 0.83
C PRO A 95 -10.90 -0.47 0.55
N ASP A 96 -10.73 0.69 1.21
CA ASP A 96 -11.53 1.90 0.94
C ASP A 96 -11.16 2.58 -0.38
N VAL A 97 -9.94 2.33 -0.86
CA VAL A 97 -9.44 2.80 -2.15
C VAL A 97 -8.95 1.58 -2.93
N THR A 98 -9.71 1.18 -3.94
CA THR A 98 -9.31 0.18 -4.94
C THR A 98 -9.19 0.89 -6.28
N GLY A 99 -7.95 1.25 -6.65
CA GLY A 99 -7.74 2.07 -7.85
C GLY A 99 -6.45 2.88 -7.90
N THR A 100 -5.50 2.69 -6.99
CA THR A 100 -4.12 3.12 -7.23
C THR A 100 -3.26 1.89 -7.22
N SER A 101 -2.94 1.39 -8.40
CA SER A 101 -1.62 0.87 -8.63
C SER A 101 -0.64 1.90 -8.09
N VAL A 102 -0.12 1.72 -6.88
CA VAL A 102 1.26 2.11 -6.65
C VAL A 102 2.08 1.08 -7.43
N VAL A 103 2.07 1.21 -8.75
CA VAL A 103 3.09 0.64 -9.61
C VAL A 103 4.08 1.77 -9.71
N VAL A 104 5.13 1.69 -8.90
CA VAL A 104 6.38 2.30 -9.30
C VAL A 104 6.98 1.25 -10.22
N ASP A 105 6.78 1.42 -11.52
CA ASP A 105 7.65 0.81 -12.52
C ASP A 105 9.05 1.42 -12.29
N GLY A 106 9.76 0.90 -11.30
CA GLY A 106 11.20 0.90 -11.34
C GLY A 106 11.53 -0.16 -12.37
N GLY A 107 11.60 0.25 -13.64
CA GLY A 107 12.04 -0.62 -14.70
C GLY A 107 13.28 -1.39 -14.25
N MET A 108 13.44 -2.61 -14.76
CA MET A 108 14.68 -3.37 -14.70
C MET A 108 15.90 -2.42 -14.65
N LEU A 109 16.49 -2.23 -13.47
CA LEU A 109 17.89 -1.78 -13.40
C LEU A 109 18.74 -3.03 -13.53
N GLY A 110 18.80 -3.46 -14.78
CA GLY A 110 19.67 -4.49 -15.32
C GLY A 110 20.14 -4.02 -16.70
N ALA A 111 20.90 -2.92 -16.71
CA ALA A 111 21.91 -2.56 -17.70
C ALA A 111 23.13 -2.04 -16.93
#